data_AF-A0A2T0WHD8-F1
#
_entry.id   AF-A0A2T0WHD8-F1
#
_cell.length_a   1.000
_cell.length_b   1.000
_cell.length_c   1.000
_cell.angle_alpha   90.00
_cell.angle_beta   90.00
_cell.angle_gamma   90.00
#
_symmetry.space_group_name_H-M   'P 1'
#
loop_
_entity.id
_entity.type
_entity.pdbx_description
1 polymer ?
#
loop_
_entity_poly.entity_id
_entity_poly.type
_entity_poly.pdbx_seq_one_letter_code
_entity_poly.pdbx_strand_id
1 'polypeptide(L)'
;MKRLLAPVAAVLLALTLPAQAETILILHDTHDLPPPYFQQWFATPTEGPGLLPGAQEVFIRGDGKHGDFFGVLQLNCDTPERSYWVHEGGFLTGNHVPAEAIRNLRKALC
;
A
#
# COMPACT_ATOMS: atom_id res chain seq x y z
N MET A 1 28.28 60.48 -2.67
CA MET A 1 28.75 59.07 -2.54
C MET A 1 27.57 58.22 -2.07
N LYS A 2 26.86 57.54 -2.99
CA LYS A 2 25.72 56.66 -2.67
C LYS A 2 26.25 55.23 -2.50
N ARG A 3 26.14 54.67 -1.29
CA ARG A 3 26.48 53.27 -1.01
C ARG A 3 25.32 52.38 -1.47
N LEU A 4 25.57 51.56 -2.48
CA LEU A 4 24.68 50.47 -2.89
C LEU A 4 24.95 49.27 -1.96
N LEU A 5 24.01 48.98 -1.07
CA LEU A 5 23.97 47.73 -0.32
C LEU A 5 23.40 46.64 -1.25
N ALA A 6 24.22 45.66 -1.61
CA ALA A 6 23.77 44.49 -2.36
C ALA A 6 22.93 43.57 -1.45
N PRO A 7 21.77 43.06 -1.90
CA PRO A 7 21.03 42.08 -1.13
C PRO A 7 21.72 40.71 -1.28
N VAL A 8 22.15 40.15 -0.16
CA VAL A 8 22.59 38.75 -0.07
C VAL A 8 21.36 37.89 -0.31
N ALA A 9 21.26 37.28 -1.49
CA ALA A 9 20.21 36.33 -1.81
C ALA A 9 20.41 35.07 -0.97
N ALA A 10 19.59 34.88 0.06
CA ALA A 10 19.52 33.65 0.82
C ALA A 10 18.86 32.56 -0.05
N VAL A 11 19.66 31.62 -0.53
CA VAL A 11 19.15 30.43 -1.23
C VAL A 11 18.61 29.46 -0.18
N LEU A 12 17.29 29.41 -0.03
CA LEU A 12 16.59 28.37 0.73
C LEU A 12 16.57 27.09 -0.12
N LEU A 13 17.47 26.14 0.19
CA LEU A 13 17.31 24.76 -0.26
C LEU A 13 16.11 24.15 0.49
N ALA A 14 14.96 24.04 -0.17
CA ALA A 14 13.87 23.20 0.30
C ALA A 14 14.28 21.74 0.08
N LEU A 15 14.58 21.02 1.17
CA LEU A 15 14.74 19.57 1.16
C LEU A 15 13.37 18.94 0.88
N THR A 16 13.09 18.60 -0.39
CA THR A 16 11.99 17.72 -0.73
C THR A 16 12.35 16.30 -0.27
N LEU A 17 11.85 15.89 0.90
CA LEU A 17 11.91 14.48 1.31
C LEU A 17 11.06 13.66 0.31
N PRO A 18 11.52 12.46 -0.10
CA PRO A 18 10.67 11.56 -0.87
C PRO A 18 9.44 11.24 -0.02
N ALA A 19 8.25 11.35 -0.62
CA ALA A 19 7.02 10.90 0.03
C ALA A 19 7.15 9.38 0.25
N GLN A 20 7.14 8.94 1.51
CA GLN A 20 7.03 7.51 1.79
C GLN A 20 5.63 7.06 1.38
N ALA A 21 5.53 5.98 0.60
CA ALA A 21 4.25 5.37 0.28
C ALA A 21 3.51 5.01 1.58
N GLU A 22 2.33 5.59 1.77
CA GLU A 22 1.53 5.40 2.98
C GLU A 22 1.02 3.94 3.03
N THR A 23 1.19 3.30 4.19
CA THR A 23 0.69 1.94 4.39
C THR A 23 -0.67 1.99 5.08
N ILE A 24 -1.64 1.29 4.49
CA ILE A 24 -3.06 1.36 4.86
C ILE A 24 -3.47 0.01 5.47
N LEU A 25 -4.09 0.03 6.64
CA LEU A 25 -4.75 -1.17 7.18
C LEU A 25 -6.04 -1.43 6.38
N ILE A 26 -6.09 -2.54 5.64
CA ILE A 26 -7.23 -2.91 4.79
C ILE A 26 -8.14 -3.96 5.44
N LEU A 27 -7.62 -4.74 6.40
CA LEU A 27 -8.43 -5.69 7.15
C LEU A 27 -7.81 -5.99 8.52
N HIS A 28 -8.65 -6.02 9.55
CA HIS A 28 -8.36 -6.62 10.85
C HIS A 28 -9.36 -7.76 11.06
N ASP A 29 -8.89 -8.99 10.88
CA ASP A 29 -9.71 -10.20 10.89
C ASP A 29 -9.60 -10.92 12.22
N THR A 30 -10.76 -11.14 12.85
CA THR A 30 -10.94 -11.91 14.08
C THR A 30 -12.01 -13.00 13.91
N HIS A 31 -12.57 -13.18 12.71
CA HIS A 31 -13.79 -13.95 12.48
C HIS A 31 -13.68 -15.40 12.97
N ASP A 32 -12.55 -16.03 12.67
CA ASP A 32 -12.29 -17.45 12.99
C ASP A 32 -11.20 -17.63 14.07
N LEU A 33 -10.90 -16.56 14.82
CA LEU A 33 -9.79 -16.54 15.77
C LEU A 33 -10.31 -16.31 17.20
N PRO A 34 -10.01 -17.21 18.17
CA PRO A 34 -10.40 -16.97 19.54
C PRO A 34 -9.63 -15.76 20.11
N PRO A 35 -10.23 -14.94 20.99
CA PRO A 35 -9.51 -13.85 21.63
C PRO A 35 -8.24 -14.34 22.33
N PRO A 36 -7.11 -13.60 22.30
CA PRO A 36 -6.93 -12.24 21.74
C PRO A 36 -6.37 -12.25 20.29
N TYR A 37 -6.52 -13.35 19.56
CA TYR A 37 -5.87 -13.53 18.27
C TYR A 37 -6.57 -12.79 17.14
N PHE A 38 -5.78 -12.32 16.18
CA PHE A 38 -6.23 -11.65 14.96
C PHE A 38 -5.29 -11.95 13.79
N GLN A 39 -5.73 -11.63 12.59
CA GLN A 39 -4.91 -11.50 11.39
C GLN A 39 -5.10 -10.11 10.80
N GLN A 40 -4.02 -9.39 10.53
CA GLN A 40 -4.06 -8.07 9.91
C GLN A 40 -3.52 -8.11 8.49
N TRP A 41 -4.03 -7.19 7.69
CA TRP A 41 -3.69 -7.01 6.29
C TRP A 41 -3.44 -5.54 6.03
N PHE A 42 -2.26 -5.25 5.51
CA PHE A 42 -1.77 -3.92 5.20
C PHE A 42 -1.46 -3.83 3.70
N ALA A 43 -1.71 -2.65 3.13
CA ALA A 43 -1.46 -2.35 1.74
C ALA A 43 -0.56 -1.12 1.61
N THR A 44 0.47 -1.23 0.79
CA THR A 44 1.35 -0.12 0.42
C THR A 44 1.26 0.04 -1.10
N PRO A 45 0.64 1.12 -1.59
CA PRO A 45 0.60 1.41 -3.02
C PRO A 45 2.03 1.57 -3.55
N THR A 46 2.30 1.02 -4.73
CA THR A 46 3.57 1.25 -5.41
C THR A 46 3.51 2.53 -6.24
N GLU A 47 4.63 3.24 -6.39
CA GLU A 47 4.70 4.42 -7.26
C GLU A 47 4.73 3.97 -8.73
N GLY A 48 3.55 3.77 -9.33
CA GLY A 48 3.41 3.49 -10.76
C GLY A 48 2.02 2.97 -11.15
N PRO A 49 1.57 3.20 -12.41
CA PRO A 49 0.42 2.49 -12.93
C PRO A 49 0.74 0.99 -12.95
N GLY A 50 -0.23 0.15 -12.56
CA GLY A 50 -0.05 -1.31 -12.62
C GLY A 50 0.26 -1.78 -14.04
N LEU A 51 0.68 -3.04 -14.17
CA LEU A 51 1.04 -3.66 -15.47
C LEU A 51 -0.07 -3.63 -16.55
N LEU A 52 -1.30 -3.23 -16.19
CA LEU A 52 -2.46 -3.17 -17.07
C LEU A 52 -3.15 -1.79 -16.94
N PRO A 53 -3.74 -1.25 -18.02
CA PRO A 53 -4.57 -0.04 -17.93
C PRO A 53 -5.71 -0.22 -16.91
N GLY A 54 -5.90 0.77 -16.04
CA GLY A 54 -6.92 0.72 -14.98
C GLY A 54 -6.57 -0.23 -13.82
N ALA A 55 -5.35 -0.76 -13.77
CA ALA A 55 -4.85 -1.53 -12.65
C ALA A 55 -3.85 -0.74 -11.80
N GLN A 56 -3.82 -1.06 -10.51
CA GLN A 56 -2.80 -0.58 -9.59
C GLN A 56 -2.00 -1.74 -9.04
N GLU A 57 -0.68 -1.53 -8.94
CA GLU A 57 0.19 -2.48 -8.27
C GLU A 57 0.32 -2.09 -6.79
N VAL A 58 0.02 -3.05 -5.92
CA VAL A 58 -0.03 -2.84 -4.48
C VAL A 58 0.79 -3.92 -3.79
N PHE A 59 1.72 -3.51 -2.93
CA PHE A 59 2.37 -4.44 -2.02
C PHE A 59 1.45 -4.73 -0.83
N ILE A 60 1.19 -6.01 -0.57
CA ILE A 60 0.38 -6.46 0.56
C ILE A 60 1.29 -7.15 1.55
N ARG A 61 1.11 -6.84 2.83
CA ARG A 61 1.68 -7.57 3.96
C ARG A 61 0.56 -7.97 4.89
N GLY A 62 0.63 -9.16 5.46
CA GLY A 62 -0.15 -9.45 6.63
C GLY A 62 0.63 -10.20 7.68
N ASP A 63 0.14 -10.08 8.90
CA ASP A 63 0.76 -10.57 10.12
C ASP A 63 -0.31 -10.91 11.15
N GLY A 64 0.01 -11.82 12.07
CA GLY A 64 -0.92 -12.27 13.09
C GLY A 64 -0.90 -13.78 13.29
N LYS A 65 -2.04 -14.32 13.73
CA LYS A 65 -2.15 -15.69 14.21
C LYS A 65 -1.84 -16.75 13.17
N HIS A 66 -2.18 -16.51 11.90
CA HIS A 66 -1.92 -17.44 10.81
C HIS A 66 -0.50 -17.33 10.24
N GLY A 67 0.33 -16.46 10.83
CA GLY A 67 1.69 -16.19 10.40
C GLY A 67 1.77 -15.02 9.43
N ASP A 68 3.01 -14.64 9.14
CA ASP A 68 3.32 -13.53 8.27
C ASP A 68 3.28 -13.98 6.80
N PHE A 69 2.80 -13.09 5.95
CA PHE A 69 2.85 -13.25 4.50
C PHE A 69 3.01 -11.89 3.82
N PHE A 70 3.41 -11.95 2.56
CA PHE A 70 3.58 -10.77 1.73
C PHE A 70 3.40 -11.11 0.26
N GLY A 71 3.11 -10.10 -0.55
CA GLY A 71 3.06 -10.26 -1.99
C GLY A 71 2.75 -8.97 -2.72
N VAL A 72 2.78 -9.05 -4.03
CA VAL A 72 2.40 -7.96 -4.94
C VAL A 72 1.08 -8.35 -5.60
N LEU A 73 0.07 -7.52 -5.41
CA LEU A 73 -1.25 -7.67 -5.99
C LEU A 73 -1.39 -6.69 -7.16
N GLN A 74 -1.80 -7.22 -8.31
CA GLN A 74 -2.35 -6.42 -9.38
C GLN A 74 -3.85 -6.22 -9.12
N LEU A 75 -4.22 -5.04 -8.66
CA LEU A 75 -5.58 -4.64 -8.34
C LEU A 75 -6.27 -4.08 -9.58
N ASN A 76 -7.34 -4.74 -10.03
CA ASN A 76 -8.14 -4.21 -11.13
C ASN A 76 -9.28 -3.33 -10.58
N CYS A 77 -9.26 -2.03 -10.91
CA CYS A 77 -10.24 -1.09 -10.39
C CYS A 77 -11.61 -1.20 -11.06
N ASP A 78 -11.67 -1.63 -12.32
CA ASP A 78 -12.92 -1.76 -13.07
C ASP A 78 -13.62 -3.10 -12.80
N THR A 79 -12.84 -4.18 -12.72
CA THR A 79 -13.32 -5.57 -12.65
C THR A 79 -12.62 -6.31 -11.50
N PRO A 80 -13.11 -6.22 -10.25
CA PRO A 80 -12.41 -6.70 -9.05
C PRO A 80 -11.97 -8.16 -9.11
N GLU A 81 -12.81 -9.03 -9.68
CA GLU A 81 -12.55 -10.46 -9.86
C GLU A 81 -11.37 -10.76 -10.80
N ARG A 82 -10.89 -9.77 -11.55
CA ARG A 82 -9.67 -9.86 -12.37
C ARG A 82 -8.42 -9.41 -11.64
N SER A 83 -8.50 -9.08 -10.34
CA SER A 83 -7.31 -8.82 -9.53
C SER A 83 -6.58 -10.13 -9.28
N TYR A 84 -5.24 -10.11 -9.31
CA TYR A 84 -4.44 -11.33 -9.16
C TYR A 84 -3.09 -11.04 -8.49
N TRP A 85 -2.55 -12.06 -7.83
CA TRP A 85 -1.22 -12.00 -7.22
C TRP A 85 -0.16 -12.17 -8.30
N VAL A 86 0.73 -11.18 -8.41
CA VAL A 86 1.91 -11.24 -9.28
C VAL A 86 3.00 -12.07 -8.61
N HIS A 87 3.23 -11.79 -7.33
CA HIS A 87 4.19 -12.50 -6.49
C HIS A 87 3.59 -12.69 -5.09
N GLU A 88 3.91 -13.81 -4.45
CA GLU A 88 3.47 -14.12 -3.09
C GLU A 88 4.55 -14.90 -2.34
N GLY A 89 4.56 -14.79 -1.01
CA GLY A 89 5.47 -15.50 -0.12
C GLY A 89 4.97 -15.48 1.33
N GLY A 90 5.50 -16.39 2.14
CA GLY A 90 5.12 -16.57 3.54
C GLY A 90 4.12 -17.70 3.76
N PHE A 91 3.41 -17.65 4.89
CA PHE A 91 2.52 -18.74 5.34
C PHE A 91 1.16 -18.75 4.66
N LEU A 92 0.61 -17.58 4.35
CA LEU A 92 -0.64 -17.43 3.62
C LEU A 92 -0.35 -17.09 2.16
N THR A 93 -1.00 -17.82 1.25
CA THR A 93 -0.99 -17.51 -0.18
C THR A 93 -2.17 -16.61 -0.54
N GLY A 94 -2.12 -16.02 -1.73
CA GLY A 94 -3.14 -15.14 -2.29
C GLY A 94 -4.54 -15.75 -2.41
N ASN A 95 -4.67 -17.08 -2.32
CA ASN A 95 -5.95 -17.76 -2.24
C ASN A 95 -6.66 -17.57 -0.88
N HIS A 96 -5.92 -17.16 0.15
CA HIS A 96 -6.43 -16.96 1.51
C HIS A 96 -6.86 -15.51 1.77
N VAL A 97 -6.92 -14.68 0.73
CA VAL A 97 -7.25 -13.26 0.84
C VAL A 97 -8.75 -13.12 0.98
N PRO A 98 -9.24 -12.59 2.11
CA PRO A 98 -10.67 -12.38 2.27
C PRO A 98 -11.16 -11.39 1.22
N ALA A 99 -12.33 -11.65 0.63
CA ALA A 99 -12.95 -10.74 -0.32
C ALA A 99 -13.16 -9.33 0.26
N GLU A 100 -13.24 -9.22 1.59
CA GLU A 100 -13.29 -7.94 2.30
C GLU A 100 -12.01 -7.11 2.15
N ALA A 101 -10.84 -7.73 2.22
CA ALA A 101 -9.56 -7.04 2.03
C ALA A 101 -9.50 -6.39 0.64
N ILE A 102 -9.91 -7.11 -0.41
CA ILE A 102 -9.97 -6.57 -1.78
C ILE A 102 -10.99 -5.42 -1.90
N ARG A 103 -12.16 -5.53 -1.25
CA ARG A 103 -13.15 -4.43 -1.25
C ARG A 103 -12.60 -3.18 -0.57
N ASN A 104 -11.98 -3.31 0.59
CA ASN A 104 -11.43 -2.18 1.34
C ASN A 104 -10.24 -1.56 0.60
N LEU A 105 -9.40 -2.39 0.00
CA LEU A 105 -8.30 -1.92 -0.84
C LEU A 105 -8.79 -1.09 -2.03
N ARG A 106 -9.83 -1.56 -2.75
CA ARG A 106 -10.40 -0.80 -3.88
C ARG A 106 -11.02 0.52 -3.43
N LYS A 107 -11.71 0.55 -2.29
CA LYS A 107 -12.25 1.80 -1.73
C LYS A 107 -11.16 2.83 -1.42
N ALA A 108 -9.97 2.36 -1.04
CA ALA A 108 -8.85 3.24 -0.72
C ALA A 108 -8.14 3.78 -1.96
N LEU A 109 -8.14 3.03 -3.08
CA LEU A 109 -7.22 3.27 -4.18
C LEU A 109 -7.85 3.60 -5.54
N CYS A 110 -9.10 3.23 -5.84
CA CYS A 110 -9.64 3.23 -7.21
C CYS A 110 -10.47 4.47 -7.65
#